data_AF-A0A952AH66-F1
#
_entry.id   AF-A0A952AH66-F1
#
_cell.length_a   1.000
_cell.length_b   1.000
_cell.length_c   1.000
_cell.angle_alpha   90.00
_cell.angle_beta   90.00
_cell.angle_gamma   90.00
#
_symmetry.space_group_name_H-M   'P 1'
#
loop_
_entity.id
_entity.type
_entity.pdbx_description
1 polymer ?
#
loop_
_entity_poly.entity_id
_entity_poly.type
_entity_poly.pdbx_seq_one_letter_code
_entity_poly.pdbx_strand_id
1 'polypeptide(L)' 'MKFFIDTANLAQIKEAHDFGILDGVTTNPSLMAKEGVKGEE' A
#
# COMPACT_ATOMS: atom_id res chain seq x y z
N MET A 1 -0.84 -18.57 5.17
CA MET A 1 0.12 -17.50 5.48
C MET A 1 -0.43 -16.22 4.85
N LYS A 2 -0.36 -15.07 5.51
CA LYS A 2 -0.83 -13.79 4.94
C LYS A 2 0.36 -12.93 4.54
N PHE A 3 0.29 -12.26 3.40
CA PHE A 3 1.33 -11.38 2.88
C PHE A 3 0.81 -9.94 2.79
N PHE A 4 1.47 -9.06 3.54
CA PHE A 4 1.17 -7.64 3.59
C PHE A 4 2.38 -6.85 3.08
N ILE A 5 2.12 -5.74 2.40
CA ILE A 5 3.16 -4.78 2.01
C ILE A 5 2.97 -3.46 2.76
N ASP A 6 4.08 -2.79 3.07
CA ASP A 6 4.09 -1.50 3.76
C ASP A 6 4.42 -0.39 2.76
N THR A 7 3.39 0.21 2.16
CA THR A 7 3.55 1.25 1.14
C THR A 7 2.30 2.13 1.05
N ALA A 8 2.46 3.34 0.50
CA ALA A 8 1.35 4.18 0.05
C ALA A 8 1.33 4.31 -1.49
N ASN A 9 2.27 3.67 -2.19
CA ASN A 9 2.41 3.79 -3.63
C ASN A 9 1.40 2.89 -4.34
N LEU A 10 0.45 3.51 -5.04
CA LEU A 10 -0.64 2.78 -5.70
C LEU A 10 -0.17 1.83 -6.82
N ALA A 11 0.97 2.13 -7.48
CA ALA A 11 1.50 1.25 -8.52
C ALA A 11 2.06 -0.05 -7.93
N GLN A 12 2.78 0.04 -6.80
CA GLN A 12 3.26 -1.15 -6.07
C GLN A 12 2.13 -2.00 -5.52
N ILE A 13 1.09 -1.35 -4.96
CA ILE A 13 -0.11 -2.04 -4.48
C ILE A 13 -0.79 -2.79 -5.62
N LYS A 14 -0.95 -2.12 -6.77
CA LYS A 14 -1.54 -2.73 -7.97
C LYS A 14 -0.71 -3.92 -8.48
N GLU A 15 0.61 -3.80 -8.54
CA GLU A 15 1.50 -4.88 -8.98
C GLU A 15 1.39 -6.11 -8.07
N ALA A 16 1.47 -5.93 -6.74
CA ALA A 16 1.35 -7.03 -5.79
C ALA A 16 -0.03 -7.69 -5.82
N HIS A 17 -1.09 -6.90 -6.03
CA HIS A 17 -2.44 -7.40 -6.24
C HIS A 17 -2.55 -8.20 -7.54
N ASP A 18 -2.01 -7.70 -8.65
CA ASP A 18 -2.05 -8.35 -9.96
C ASP A 18 -1.26 -9.68 -9.97
N PHE A 19 -0.22 -9.81 -9.13
CA PHE A 19 0.45 -11.09 -8.87
C PHE A 19 -0.35 -12.08 -8.03
N GLY A 20 -1.48 -11.67 -7.45
CA GLY A 20 -2.37 -12.54 -6.69
C GLY A 20 -1.80 -12.95 -5.31
N ILE A 21 -0.83 -12.20 -4.78
CA ILE A 21 -0.16 -12.50 -3.51
C ILE A 21 -0.53 -11.54 -2.38
N LEU A 22 -1.30 -10.47 -2.65
CA LEU A 22 -1.54 -9.40 -1.68
C LEU A 22 -2.79 -9.66 -0.83
N ASP A 23 -2.60 -9.91 0.47
CA ASP A 23 -3.70 -10.05 1.45
C ASP A 23 -4.13 -8.70 2.05
N GLY A 24 -3.27 -7.68 1.97
CA GLY A 24 -3.58 -6.34 2.42
C GLY A 24 -2.37 -5.41 2.42
N VAL A 25 -2.61 -4.15 2.76
CA VAL A 25 -1.59 -3.09 2.80
C VAL A 25 -1.59 -2.46 4.18
N THR A 26 -0.40 -2.26 4.75
CA THR A 26 -0.20 -1.35 5.89
C THR A 26 0.39 -0.05 5.36
N THR A 27 0.08 1.05 6.04
CA THR A 27 0.65 2.35 5.68
C THR A 27 0.77 3.24 6.91
N ASN A 28 1.42 4.38 6.74
CA ASN A 28 1.56 5.40 7.77
C ASN A 28 1.63 6.80 7.13
N PRO A 29 1.40 7.88 7.90
CA PRO A 29 1.41 9.24 7.37
C PRO A 29 2.69 9.63 6.63
N SER A 30 3.84 9.09 7.01
CA SER A 30 5.13 9.39 6.36
C SER A 30 5.21 8.81 4.94
N LEU A 31 4.73 7.58 4.74
CA LEU A 31 4.65 6.97 3.41
C LEU A 31 3.60 7.68 2.56
N MET A 32 2.44 8.00 3.14
CA MET A 32 1.38 8.76 2.46
C MET A 32 1.89 10.13 1.98
N ALA A 33 2.61 10.86 2.83
CA ALA A 33 3.18 12.16 2.48
C ALA A 33 4.19 12.09 1.34
N LYS A 34 5.03 11.03 1.29
CA LYS A 34 5.98 10.81 0.19
C LYS A 34 5.27 10.61 -1.15
N GLU A 35 4.15 9.90 -1.14
CA GLU A 35 3.36 9.61 -2.34
C GLU A 35 2.28 10.68 -2.63
N GLY A 36 2.19 11.74 -1.81
CA GLY A 36 1.21 12.81 -1.97
C GLY A 36 -0.24 12.40 -1.67
N VAL A 37 -0.43 11.30 -0.96
CA VAL A 37 -1.74 10.75 -0.58
C VAL A 37 -2.19 11.34 0.75
N LYS A 38 -3.49 11.62 0.88
CA LYS A 38 -4.11 12.08 2.14
C LYS A 38 -5.21 11.09 2.55
N GLY A 39 -5.31 10.83 3.85
CA GLY A 39 -6.43 10.09 4.42
C GLY A 39 -7.64 11.00 4.62
N GLU A 40 -8.79 10.39 4.78
CA GLU A 40 -9.99 11.05 5.30
C GLU A 40 -10.02 10.86 6.83
N GLU A 41 -10.51 11.87 7.56
CA GLU A 41 -10.71 11.81 9.03
C GLU A 41 -11.97 11.03 9.41
#